data_AF-A0A7K4D657-F1
#
_entry.id   AF-A0A7K4D657-F1
#
_cell.length_a   1.000
_cell.length_b   1.000
_cell.length_c   1.000
_cell.angle_alpha   90.00
_cell.angle_beta   90.00
_cell.angle_gamma   90.00
#
_symmetry.space_group_name_H-M   'P 1'
#
loop_
_entity.id
_entity.type
_entity.pdbx_description
1 polymer ?
#
loop_
_entity_poly.entity_id
_entity_poly.type
_entity_poly.pdbx_seq_one_letter_code
_entity_poly.pdbx_strand_id
1 'polypeptide(L)' 'MQRLNCENFPCHFPGQDCSLCFCPFYPCRDPRTGGQEKDGSWSCKSCIIVHRPDVAEQILYALMKGETTSLVWKRLEELL' A
#
# COMPACT_ATOMS: atom_id res chain seq x y z
N MET A 1 15.24 -6.18 1.53
CA MET A 1 16.14 -5.01 1.44
C MET A 1 15.73 -4.05 2.55
N GLN A 2 16.46 -4.00 3.67
CA GLN A 2 16.10 -3.09 4.78
C GLN A 2 16.55 -1.67 4.41
N ARG A 3 15.62 -0.71 4.35
CA ARG A 3 15.96 0.70 4.17
C ARG A 3 16.43 1.28 5.51
N LEU A 4 17.72 1.12 5.78
CA LEU A 4 18.40 1.61 6.99
C LEU A 4 18.27 3.14 7.21
N ASN A 5 17.92 3.91 6.17
CA ASN A 5 17.80 5.37 6.20
C ASN A 5 16.34 5.88 6.24
N CYS A 6 15.35 5.03 6.51
CA CYS A 6 14.03 5.54 6.84
C CYS A 6 14.04 5.91 8.33
N GLU A 7 13.86 7.19 8.65
CA GLU A 7 13.76 7.69 10.04
C GLU A 7 12.68 6.95 10.86
N ASN A 8 11.73 6.33 10.15
CA ASN A 8 10.65 5.55 10.72
C ASN A 8 10.89 4.03 10.61
N PHE A 9 12.14 3.56 10.49
CA PHE A 9 12.50 2.14 10.52
C PHE A 9 12.98 1.69 11.91
N PRO A 10 12.53 0.53 12.45
CA PRO A 10 11.56 -0.40 11.87
C PRO A 10 10.10 0.00 12.20
N CYS A 11 9.48 0.66 11.22
CA CYS A 11 8.06 0.76 10.93
C CYS A 11 7.16 1.50 11.96
N HIS A 12 6.17 2.27 11.47
CA HIS A 12 5.24 3.13 12.24
C HIS A 12 4.44 2.43 13.38
N PHE A 13 4.37 1.11 13.39
CA PHE A 13 3.73 0.21 14.37
C PHE A 13 4.20 -1.26 14.16
N PRO A 14 4.17 -2.12 15.20
CA PRO A 14 4.64 -3.50 15.09
C PRO A 14 3.86 -4.35 14.08
N GLY A 15 4.57 -5.21 13.33
CA GLY A 15 3.95 -6.22 12.44
C GLY A 15 3.62 -5.76 11.02
N GLN A 16 3.95 -4.53 10.64
CA GLN A 16 3.70 -4.05 9.28
C GLN A 16 4.82 -4.44 8.30
N ASP A 17 4.45 -4.61 7.03
CA ASP A 17 5.36 -4.71 5.90
C ASP A 17 5.70 -3.31 5.35
N CYS A 18 6.99 -2.99 5.25
CA CYS A 18 7.49 -1.71 4.75
C CYS A 18 8.22 -1.87 3.38
N SER A 19 8.01 -2.97 2.66
CA SER A 19 8.66 -3.29 1.39
C SER A 19 8.26 -2.33 0.26
N LEU A 20 7.03 -1.79 0.33
CA LEU A 20 6.54 -0.75 -0.57
C LEU A 20 6.71 0.61 0.10
N CYS A 21 7.53 1.48 -0.50
CA CYS A 21 7.82 2.79 0.06
C CYS A 21 6.79 3.85 -0.32
N PHE A 22 6.09 3.62 -1.44
CA PHE A 22 4.95 4.40 -1.86
C PHE A 22 3.85 3.45 -2.29
N CYS A 23 2.60 3.79 -2.00
CA CYS A 23 1.46 3.02 -2.47
C CYS A 23 1.33 3.18 -3.98
N PRO A 24 1.41 2.09 -4.77
CA PRO A 24 1.32 2.16 -6.23
C PRO A 24 -0.10 2.50 -6.73
N PHE A 25 -1.07 2.55 -5.82
CA PHE A 25 -2.49 2.77 -6.13
C PHE A 25 -2.96 4.18 -5.77
N TYR A 26 -2.07 5.06 -5.30
CA TYR A 26 -2.48 6.41 -4.91
C TYR A 26 -2.86 7.28 -6.13
N PRO A 27 -3.98 8.04 -6.07
CA PRO A 27 -5.06 7.94 -5.09
C PRO A 27 -6.04 6.81 -5.46
N CYS A 28 -6.27 5.86 -4.56
CA CYS A 28 -7.19 4.74 -4.84
C CYS A 28 -8.66 5.14 -4.62
N ARG A 29 -8.90 6.21 -3.84
CA ARG A 29 -10.25 6.72 -3.50
C ARG A 29 -11.17 5.68 -2.85
N ASP A 30 -10.61 4.62 -2.26
CA ASP A 30 -11.36 3.57 -1.58
C ASP A 30 -11.29 3.73 -0.05
N PRO A 31 -12.40 4.13 0.61
CA PRO A 31 -12.43 4.34 2.05
C PRO A 31 -12.27 3.06 2.86
N ARG A 32 -12.53 1.87 2.29
CA ARG A 32 -12.32 0.57 2.97
C ARG A 32 -10.86 0.35 3.36
N THR A 33 -9.94 0.99 2.65
CA THR A 33 -8.52 0.92 2.96
C THR A 33 -8.12 1.71 4.21
N GLY A 34 -9.00 2.57 4.72
CA GLY A 34 -8.70 3.58 5.74
C GLY A 34 -8.33 4.96 5.17
N GLY A 35 -8.28 5.11 3.84
CA GLY A 35 -8.11 6.41 3.19
C GLY A 35 -9.37 7.29 3.30
N GLN A 36 -9.20 8.61 3.21
CA GLN A 36 -10.30 9.57 3.30
C GLN A 36 -10.01 10.85 2.50
N GLU A 37 -11.05 11.51 1.98
CA GLU A 37 -10.92 12.88 1.46
C GLU A 37 -10.67 13.85 2.62
N LYS A 38 -9.65 14.70 2.50
CA LYS A 38 -9.29 15.72 3.46
C LYS A 38 -8.85 16.99 2.72
N ASP A 39 -9.53 18.10 3.01
CA ASP A 39 -9.23 19.42 2.43
C ASP A 39 -9.20 19.42 0.88
N GLY A 40 -10.06 18.60 0.25
CA GLY A 40 -10.13 18.44 -1.22
C GLY A 40 -9.06 17.51 -1.83
N SER A 41 -8.31 16.80 -0.98
CA SER A 41 -7.27 15.85 -1.39
C SER A 41 -7.45 14.47 -0.74
N TRP A 42 -7.16 13.40 -1.47
CA TRP A 42 -7.19 12.05 -0.92
C TRP A 42 -6.04 11.84 0.05
N SER A 43 -6.33 11.50 1.30
CA SER A 43 -5.37 11.21 2.35
C SER A 43 -5.31 9.71 2.63
N CYS A 44 -4.15 9.10 2.42
CA CYS A 44 -3.87 7.70 2.78
C CYS A 44 -3.25 7.56 4.18
N LYS A 45 -3.32 8.58 5.05
CA LYS A 45 -2.64 8.57 6.35
C LYS A 45 -3.01 7.37 7.25
N SER A 46 -4.25 6.89 7.16
CA SER A 46 -4.73 5.73 7.92
C SER A 46 -4.84 4.46 7.06
N CYS A 47 -4.25 4.47 5.86
CA CYS A 47 -4.29 3.34 4.94
C CYS A 47 -3.25 2.28 5.31
N ILE A 48 -3.67 1.03 5.48
CA ILE A 48 -2.78 -0.08 5.87
C ILE A 48 -2.61 -1.15 4.79
N ILE A 49 -3.22 -0.99 3.62
CA ILE A 49 -3.31 -2.08 2.64
C ILE A 49 -1.96 -2.56 2.13
N VAL A 50 -1.06 -1.64 1.79
CA VAL A 50 0.31 -1.97 1.33
C VAL A 50 1.23 -2.40 2.48
N HIS A 51 0.75 -2.26 3.72
CA HIS A 51 1.46 -2.62 4.95
C HIS A 51 1.08 -4.02 5.46
N ARG A 52 0.10 -4.66 4.85
CA ARG A 52 -0.21 -6.07 5.10
C ARG A 52 0.80 -6.96 4.36
N PRO A 53 1.52 -7.87 5.05
CA PRO A 53 2.55 -8.71 4.42
C PRO A 53 2.02 -9.52 3.23
N ASP A 54 0.85 -10.13 3.37
CA ASP A 54 0.21 -10.95 2.33
C ASP A 54 -0.19 -10.13 1.10
N VAL A 55 -0.54 -8.87 1.29
CA VAL A 55 -0.88 -7.94 0.21
C VAL A 55 0.38 -7.38 -0.44
N ALA A 56 1.37 -6.98 0.36
CA ALA A 56 2.65 -6.45 -0.14
C ALA A 56 3.36 -7.47 -1.04
N GLU A 57 3.36 -8.74 -0.66
CA GLU A 57 3.90 -9.83 -1.47
C GLU A 57 3.17 -9.97 -2.82
N GLN A 58 1.84 -9.96 -2.81
CA GLN A 58 1.03 -10.05 -4.03
C GLN A 58 1.28 -8.88 -4.99
N ILE A 59 1.39 -7.66 -4.44
CA ILE A 59 1.70 -6.46 -5.22
C ILE A 59 3.07 -6.60 -5.87
N LEU A 60 4.10 -6.93 -5.09
CA LEU A 60 5.47 -7.06 -5.59
C LEU A 60 5.57 -8.15 -6.65
N TYR A 61 4.95 -9.30 -6.42
CA TYR A 61 4.92 -10.41 -7.37
C TYR A 61 4.27 -10.00 -8.70
N ALA A 62 3.10 -9.37 -8.66
CA ALA A 62 2.42 -8.94 -9.88
C ALA A 62 3.20 -7.86 -10.65
N LEU A 63 3.80 -6.89 -9.94
CA LEU A 63 4.64 -5.87 -10.57
C LEU A 63 5.91 -6.47 -11.20
N MET A 64 6.54 -7.45 -10.55
CA MET A 64 7.69 -8.18 -11.11
C MET A 64 7.31 -8.99 -12.36
N LYS A 65 6.05 -9.41 -12.47
CA LYS A 65 5.52 -10.09 -13.67
C LYS A 65 5.12 -9.11 -14.78
N GLY A 66 5.28 -7.80 -14.57
CA GLY A 66 4.94 -6.77 -15.54
C GLY A 66 3.45 -6.42 -15.59
N GLU A 67 2.67 -6.79 -14.57
CA GLU A 67 1.27 -6.42 -14.50
C GLU A 67 1.09 -4.94 -14.19
N THR A 68 0.00 -4.34 -14.71
CA THR A 68 -0.30 -2.94 -14.46
C THR A 68 -0.89 -2.73 -13.07
N THR A 69 -0.60 -1.60 -12.44
CA THR A 69 -1.14 -1.24 -11.13
C THR A 69 -2.67 -1.26 -11.10
N SER A 70 -3.32 -0.89 -12.20
CA SER A 70 -4.79 -0.97 -12.36
C SER A 70 -5.34 -2.39 -12.26
N LEU A 71 -4.66 -3.37 -12.87
CA LEU A 71 -5.08 -4.77 -12.83
C LEU A 71 -4.87 -5.38 -11.45
N VAL A 72 -3.73 -5.06 -10.82
CA VAL A 72 -3.42 -5.49 -9.45
C VAL A 72 -4.44 -4.91 -8.47
N TRP A 73 -4.76 -3.62 -8.59
CA TRP A 73 -5.76 -2.98 -7.74
C TRP A 73 -7.13 -3.65 -7.86
N LYS A 74 -7.58 -3.94 -9.09
CA LYS A 74 -8.86 -4.61 -9.33
C LYS A 74 -8.98 -5.97 -8.63
N ARG A 75 -7.89 -6.74 -8.53
CA ARG A 75 -7.91 -8.01 -7.79
C ARG A 75 -7.93 -7.79 -6.28
N LEU A 76 -7.21 -6.78 -5.80
CA LEU A 76 -7.14 -6.46 -4.37
C LEU A 76 -8.44 -5.85 -3.84
N GLU A 77 -9.13 -5.02 -4.63
CA GLU A 77 -10.38 -4.38 -4.22
C GLU A 77 -11.56 -5.35 -4.06
N GLU A 78 -11.49 -6.50 -4.73
CA GLU A 78 -12.42 -7.62 -4.57
C GLU A 78 -12.20 -8.38 -3.23
N LEU A 79 -11.03 -8.19 -2.60
CA LEU A 79 -10.63 -8.83 -1.34
C LEU A 79 -10.72 -7.89 -0.12
N LEU A 80 -11.19 -6.65 -0.34
CA LEU A 80 -11.35 -5.57 0.65
C LEU A 80 -12.73 -5.58 1.30
#